data_AF-A0A0D8HIK7-F1
#
_entry.id   AF-A0A0D8HIK7-F1
#
_cell.length_a   1.000
_cell.length_b   1.000
_cell.length_c   1.000
_cell.angle_alpha   90.00
_cell.angle_beta   90.00
_cell.angle_gamma   90.00
#
_symmetry.space_group_name_H-M   'P 1'
#
loop_
_entity.id
_entity.type
_entity.pdbx_description
1 polymer ?
#
loop_
_entity_poly.entity_id
_entity_poly.type
_entity_poly.pdbx_seq_one_letter_code
_entity_poly.pdbx_strand_id
1 'polypeptide(L)'
;MYQKQIKKVEQACAELVEAGAAITFDAVARRAQIGRATLYRRPELHAVVHEHCQRALEVLTLSGLVAQVEQLRVGLEAIAAILRRHEELLRAVARQSGEKNRVIKTRRVWEIAKSGLGLAA
;
A
#
# COMPACT_ATOMS: atom_id res chain seq x y z
N MET A 1 11.86 -35.80 31.41
CA MET A 1 12.33 -34.44 31.80
C MET A 1 12.48 -33.49 30.60
N TYR A 2 12.99 -33.97 29.45
CA TYR A 2 13.22 -33.19 28.22
C TYR A 2 11.97 -32.52 27.63
N GLN A 3 10.85 -33.23 27.52
CA GLN A 3 9.56 -32.69 27.04
C GLN A 3 9.04 -31.50 27.87
N LYS A 4 9.37 -31.43 29.16
CA LYS A 4 8.95 -30.30 30.01
C LYS A 4 9.67 -29.01 29.62
N GLN A 5 10.92 -29.11 29.15
CA GLN A 5 11.69 -27.94 28.70
C GLN A 5 11.27 -27.50 27.30
N ILE A 6 10.97 -28.44 26.39
CA ILE A 6 10.40 -28.12 25.06
C ILE A 6 9.09 -27.34 25.22
N LYS A 7 8.14 -27.87 25.99
CA LYS A 7 6.85 -27.18 26.24
C LYS A 7 7.01 -25.79 26.86
N LYS A 8 7.98 -25.60 27.75
CA LYS A 8 8.29 -24.28 28.34
C LYS A 8 8.82 -23.31 27.29
N VAL A 9 9.66 -23.78 26.37
CA VAL A 9 10.20 -22.97 25.27
C VAL A 9 9.10 -22.62 24.27
N GLU A 10 8.27 -23.59 23.88
CA GLU A 10 7.10 -23.36 23.01
C GLU A 10 6.15 -22.32 23.61
N GLN A 11 5.80 -22.48 24.89
CA GLN A 11 4.96 -21.54 25.62
C GLN A 11 5.60 -20.14 25.68
N ALA A 12 6.89 -20.05 25.98
CA ALA A 12 7.62 -18.78 25.99
C ALA A 12 7.62 -18.10 24.61
N CYS A 13 7.77 -18.86 23.53
CA CYS A 13 7.66 -18.33 22.17
C CYS A 13 6.25 -17.81 21.88
N ALA A 14 5.20 -18.55 22.26
CA ALA A 14 3.81 -18.11 22.09
C ALA A 14 3.52 -16.82 22.88
N GLU A 15 3.95 -16.73 24.13
CA GLU A 15 3.79 -15.53 24.97
C GLU A 15 4.51 -14.30 24.39
N LEU A 16 5.66 -14.49 23.72
CA LEU A 16 6.37 -13.40 23.06
C LEU A 16 5.62 -12.92 21.81
N VAL A 17 5.01 -13.84 21.05
CA VAL A 17 4.15 -13.50 19.90
C VAL A 17 2.93 -12.72 20.36
N GLU A 18 2.23 -13.18 21.39
CA GLU A 18 1.05 -12.51 21.95
C GLU A 18 1.39 -11.11 22.48
N ALA A 19 2.56 -10.94 23.08
CA ALA A 19 3.06 -9.65 23.55
C ALA A 19 3.56 -8.73 22.42
N GLY A 20 3.60 -9.19 21.16
CA GLY A 20 4.18 -8.45 20.04
C GLY A 20 5.70 -8.23 20.17
N ALA A 21 6.37 -9.02 21.02
CA ALA A 21 7.79 -8.89 21.30
C ALA A 21 8.62 -9.74 20.32
N ALA A 22 9.82 -9.27 19.98
CA ALA A 22 10.73 -10.00 19.11
C ALA A 22 11.16 -11.34 19.73
N ILE A 23 10.98 -12.44 18.98
CA ILE A 23 11.41 -13.77 19.40
C ILE A 23 12.92 -13.88 19.22
N THR A 24 13.64 -13.68 20.33
CA THR A 24 15.10 -13.82 20.39
C THR A 24 15.47 -14.89 21.42
N PHE A 25 16.63 -15.54 21.25
CA PHE A 25 17.12 -16.54 22.20
C PHE A 25 17.22 -16.00 23.64
N ASP A 26 17.55 -14.71 23.80
CA ASP A 26 17.59 -14.05 25.11
C ASP A 26 16.22 -13.81 25.72
N ALA A 27 15.24 -13.41 24.90
CA ALA A 27 13.87 -13.23 25.37
C ALA A 27 13.27 -14.58 25.78
N VAL A 28 13.48 -15.63 24.97
CA VAL A 28 12.98 -16.98 25.25
C VAL A 28 13.66 -17.57 26.49
N ALA A 29 14.98 -17.43 26.63
CA ALA A 29 15.72 -17.89 27.82
C ALA A 29 15.15 -17.30 29.11
N ARG A 30 14.90 -15.98 29.13
CA ARG A 30 14.33 -15.28 30.27
C ARG A 30 12.90 -15.72 30.55
N ARG A 31 12.06 -15.84 29.52
CA ARG A 31 10.63 -16.17 29.65
C ARG A 31 10.41 -17.64 30.06
N ALA A 32 11.17 -18.57 29.48
CA ALA A 32 11.12 -19.99 29.79
C ALA A 32 11.85 -20.35 31.10
N GLN A 33 12.61 -19.40 31.67
CA GLN A 33 13.53 -19.60 32.80
C GLN A 33 14.53 -20.74 32.55
N ILE A 34 15.14 -20.73 31.38
CA ILE A 34 16.17 -21.69 30.97
C ILE A 34 17.44 -20.91 30.67
N GLY A 35 18.58 -21.39 31.17
CA GLY A 35 19.87 -20.76 30.90
C GLY A 35 20.16 -20.73 29.40
N ARG A 36 20.68 -19.60 28.89
CA ARG A 36 21.02 -19.44 27.47
C ARG A 36 21.97 -20.53 26.95
N ALA A 37 22.93 -20.94 27.78
CA ALA A 37 23.82 -22.06 27.48
C ALA A 37 23.08 -23.39 27.26
N THR A 38 21.98 -23.63 27.97
CA THR A 38 21.14 -24.82 27.80
C THR A 38 20.36 -24.80 26.50
N LEU A 39 19.90 -23.63 26.04
CA LEU A 39 19.27 -23.48 24.72
C LEU A 39 20.26 -23.76 23.59
N TYR A 40 21.49 -23.25 23.67
CA TYR A 40 22.51 -23.49 22.63
C TYR A 40 23.07 -24.91 22.62
N ARG A 41 23.27 -25.51 23.80
CA ARG A 41 23.83 -26.88 23.89
C ARG A 41 22.84 -27.96 23.46
N ARG A 42 21.55 -27.66 23.38
CA ARG A 42 20.51 -28.63 23.05
C ARG A 42 19.88 -28.33 21.69
N PRO A 43 20.16 -29.16 20.67
CA PRO A 43 19.70 -28.90 19.30
C PRO A 43 18.17 -28.89 19.19
N GLU A 44 17.46 -29.71 19.97
CA GLU A 44 16.00 -29.75 19.99
C GLU A 44 15.38 -28.42 20.44
N LEU A 45 15.91 -27.83 21.52
CA LEU A 45 15.42 -26.53 22.01
C LEU A 45 15.82 -25.40 21.07
N HIS A 46 17.03 -25.48 20.50
CA HIS A 46 17.51 -24.54 19.51
C HIS A 46 16.62 -24.53 18.25
N ALA A 47 16.23 -25.71 17.76
CA ALA A 47 15.38 -25.87 16.58
C ALA A 47 14.01 -25.22 16.79
N VAL A 48 13.36 -25.45 17.94
CA VAL A 48 12.07 -24.83 18.27
C VAL A 48 12.16 -23.31 18.25
N VAL A 49 13.16 -22.72 18.93
CA VAL A 49 13.32 -21.26 18.96
C VAL A 49 13.60 -20.70 17.57
N HIS A 50 14.46 -21.38 16.81
CA HIS A 50 14.82 -20.96 15.46
C HIS A 50 13.61 -20.97 14.51
N GLU A 51 12.82 -22.03 14.55
CA GLU A 51 11.61 -22.15 13.72
C GLU A 51 10.59 -21.06 14.03
N HIS A 52 10.36 -20.77 15.32
CA HIS A 52 9.48 -19.66 15.73
C HIS A 52 10.02 -18.29 15.30
N CYS A 53 11.34 -18.09 15.35
CA CYS A 53 11.98 -16.86 14.88
C CYS A 53 11.81 -16.67 13.37
N GLN A 54 12.01 -17.73 12.57
CA GLN A 54 11.80 -17.70 11.12
C GLN A 54 10.34 -17.42 10.76
N ARG A 55 9.39 -18.12 11.39
CA ARG A 55 7.96 -17.89 11.18
C ARG A 55 7.55 -16.45 11.53
N ALA A 56 8.07 -15.90 12.62
CA ALA A 56 7.80 -14.52 13.01
C ALA A 56 8.36 -13.51 11.99
N LEU A 57 9.56 -13.76 11.46
CA LEU A 57 10.15 -12.93 10.40
C LEU A 57 9.32 -12.99 9.12
N GLU A 58 8.87 -14.18 8.70
CA GLU A 58 8.02 -14.38 7.52
C GLU A 58 6.65 -13.68 7.65
N VAL A 59 6.03 -13.71 8.83
CA VAL A 59 4.77 -12.99 9.09
C VAL A 59 4.98 -11.47 9.00
N LEU A 60 6.09 -10.97 9.54
CA LEU A 60 6.42 -9.55 9.47
C LEU A 60 6.72 -9.09 8.04
N THR A 61 7.42 -9.91 7.24
CA THR A 61 7.69 -9.58 5.83
C THR A 61 6.43 -9.61 4.97
N LEU A 62 5.55 -10.60 5.15
CA LEU A 62 4.25 -10.66 4.47
C LEU A 62 3.35 -9.48 4.85
N SER A 63 3.23 -9.16 6.14
CA SER A 63 2.43 -8.03 6.61
C SER A 63 2.99 -6.70 6.09
N GLY A 64 4.32 -6.54 6.10
CA GLY A 64 5.00 -5.38 5.52
C GLY A 64 4.82 -5.26 4.01
N LEU A 65 4.74 -6.38 3.29
CA LEU A 65 4.47 -6.41 1.85
C LEU A 65 3.02 -6.02 1.54
N VAL A 66 2.05 -6.54 2.31
CA VAL A 66 0.63 -6.17 2.16
C VAL A 66 0.43 -4.66 2.38
N ALA A 67 1.07 -4.08 3.41
CA ALA A 67 1.00 -2.65 3.65
C ALA A 67 1.54 -1.82 2.46
N GLN A 68 2.65 -2.26 1.85
CA GLN A 68 3.22 -1.61 0.66
C GLN A 68 2.30 -1.72 -0.56
N VAL A 69 1.66 -2.88 -0.77
CA VAL A 69 0.70 -3.08 -1.86
C VAL A 69 -0.52 -2.18 -1.71
N GLU A 70 -1.07 -2.05 -0.51
CA GLU A 70 -2.19 -1.14 -0.25
C GLU A 70 -1.79 0.33 -0.46
N GLN A 71 -0.59 0.73 -0.03
CA GLN A 71 -0.09 2.08 -0.28
C GLN A 71 0.05 2.38 -1.79
N LEU A 72 0.57 1.43 -2.57
CA LEU A 72 0.66 1.55 -4.03
C LEU A 72 -0.73 1.64 -4.67
N ARG A 73 -1.69 0.83 -4.21
CA ARG A 73 -3.07 0.88 -4.69
C ARG A 73 -3.70 2.25 -4.45
N VAL A 74 -3.58 2.80 -3.24
CA VAL A 74 -4.09 4.14 -2.91
C VAL A 74 -3.43 5.21 -3.80
N GLY A 75 -2.11 5.13 -4.01
CA GLY A 75 -1.40 6.04 -4.90
C GLY A 75 -1.92 5.97 -6.35
N LEU A 76 -2.15 4.76 -6.86
CA LEU A 76 -2.69 4.54 -8.21
C LEU A 76 -4.12 5.09 -8.35
N GLU A 77 -4.97 4.88 -7.35
CA GLU A 77 -6.34 5.41 -7.32
C GLU A 77 -6.35 6.94 -7.33
N ALA A 78 -5.43 7.58 -6.60
CA ALA A 78 -5.26 9.03 -6.61
C ALA A 78 -4.82 9.55 -7.99
N ILE A 79 -3.84 8.91 -8.64
CA ILE A 79 -3.42 9.25 -10.00
C ILE A 79 -4.59 9.10 -10.99
N ALA A 80 -5.34 8.01 -10.90
CA ALA A 80 -6.51 7.78 -11.75
C ALA A 80 -7.57 8.88 -11.57
N ALA A 81 -7.80 9.35 -10.33
CA ALA A 81 -8.71 10.46 -10.07
C ALA A 81 -8.22 11.78 -10.70
N ILE A 82 -6.91 12.08 -10.59
CA ILE A 82 -6.31 13.26 -11.22
C ILE A 82 -6.45 13.20 -12.74
N LEU A 83 -6.16 12.04 -13.36
CA LEU A 83 -6.28 11.86 -14.80
C LEU A 83 -7.71 12.07 -15.29
N ARG A 84 -8.71 11.49 -14.60
CA ARG A 84 -10.13 11.73 -14.93
C ARG A 84 -10.48 13.21 -14.89
N ARG A 85 -10.00 13.92 -13.86
CA ARG A 85 -10.23 15.37 -13.73
C ARG A 85 -9.58 16.15 -14.88
N HIS A 86 -8.35 15.82 -15.25
CA HIS A 86 -7.67 16.47 -16.37
C HIS A 86 -8.39 16.21 -17.70
N GLU A 87 -8.85 14.99 -17.95
CA GLU A 87 -9.64 14.68 -19.15
C GLU A 87 -10.94 15.49 -19.22
N GLU A 88 -11.65 15.64 -18.10
CA GLU A 88 -12.87 16.45 -18.03
C GLU A 88 -12.60 17.92 -18.36
N LEU A 89 -11.50 18.47 -17.83
CA LEU A 89 -11.07 19.84 -18.12
C LEU A 89 -10.73 20.01 -19.60
N LEU A 90 -9.99 19.06 -20.19
CA LEU A 90 -9.68 19.06 -21.62
C LEU A 90 -10.95 19.00 -22.47
N ARG A 91 -11.91 18.14 -22.11
CA ARG A 91 -13.23 18.09 -22.78
C ARG A 91 -14.01 19.39 -22.64
N ALA A 92 -13.95 20.07 -21.50
CA ALA A 92 -14.61 21.35 -21.29
C ALA A 92 -13.99 22.45 -22.19
N VAL A 93 -12.67 22.56 -22.22
CA VAL A 93 -11.94 23.52 -23.07
C VAL A 93 -12.20 23.27 -24.55
N ALA A 94 -12.15 22.00 -24.98
CA ALA A 94 -12.44 21.62 -26.36
C ALA A 94 -13.87 22.04 -26.77
N ARG A 95 -14.86 21.85 -25.90
CA ARG A 95 -16.26 22.28 -26.13
C ARG A 95 -16.39 23.80 -26.24
N GLN A 96 -15.77 24.55 -25.34
CA GLN A 96 -15.84 26.02 -25.37
C GLN A 96 -15.19 26.60 -26.62
N SER A 97 -14.06 26.02 -27.06
CA SER A 97 -13.40 26.41 -28.31
C SER A 97 -14.28 26.16 -29.53
N GLY A 98 -14.94 25.00 -29.60
CA GLY A 98 -15.87 24.67 -30.68
C GLY A 98 -17.08 25.60 -30.75
N GLU A 99 -17.67 25.93 -29.59
CA GLU A 99 -18.80 26.87 -29.51
C GLU A 99 -18.41 28.27 -29.96
N LYS A 100 -17.28 28.78 -29.47
CA LYS A 100 -16.76 30.09 -29.86
C LYS A 100 -16.50 30.17 -31.37
N ASN A 101 -15.95 29.11 -31.95
CA ASN A 101 -15.69 29.03 -33.40
C ASN A 101 -17.00 29.03 -34.20
N ARG A 102 -18.04 28.34 -33.73
CA ARG A 102 -19.37 28.32 -34.36
C ARG A 102 -20.01 29.71 -34.38
N VAL A 103 -19.99 30.43 -33.25
CA VAL A 103 -20.55 31.79 -33.16
C VAL A 103 -19.80 32.76 -34.08
N ILE A 104 -18.47 32.70 -34.13
CA ILE A 104 -17.65 33.52 -35.03
C ILE A 104 -18.01 33.24 -36.49
N LYS A 105 -18.16 31.96 -36.87
CA LYS A 105 -18.54 31.57 -38.23
C LYS A 105 -19.93 32.11 -38.60
N THR A 106 -20.93 31.97 -37.74
CA THR A 106 -22.28 32.47 -37.97
C THR A 106 -22.31 33.99 -38.11
N ARG A 107 -21.56 34.71 -37.26
CA ARG A 107 -21.44 36.17 -37.34
C ARG A 107 -20.81 36.63 -38.65
N ARG A 108 -19.73 35.96 -39.10
CA ARG A 108 -19.10 36.25 -40.40
C ARG A 108 -20.06 36.04 -41.56
N VAL A 109 -20.87 34.97 -41.53
CA VAL A 109 -21.88 34.72 -42.58
C VAL A 109 -22.91 35.86 -42.61
N TRP A 110 -23.37 36.32 -41.44
CA TRP A 110 -24.27 37.48 -41.35
C TRP A 110 -23.62 38.77 -41.85
N GLU A 111 -22.36 39.04 -41.53
CA GLU A 111 -21.62 40.22 -42.02
C GLU A 111 -21.43 40.21 -43.55
N ILE A 112 -21.16 39.04 -44.13
CA ILE A 112 -21.06 38.86 -45.59
C ILE A 112 -22.42 39.08 -46.25
N ALA A 113 -23.49 38.46 -45.72
CA ALA A 113 -24.85 38.64 -46.23
C ALA A 113 -25.30 40.12 -46.15
N LYS A 114 -24.98 40.80 -45.05
CA LYS A 114 -25.28 42.23 -44.87
C LYS A 114 -24.55 43.12 -45.88
N SER A 115 -23.28 42.81 -46.14
CA SER A 115 -22.47 43.54 -47.13
C SER A 115 -22.96 43.34 -48.56
N GLY A 116 -23.43 42.12 -48.90
CA GLY A 116 -24.00 41.80 -50.21
C GLY A 116 -25.39 42.36 -50.47
N LEU A 117 -26.17 42.60 -49.41
CA LEU A 117 -27.51 43.21 -49.48
C LEU A 117 -27.49 44.75 -49.55
N GLY A 118 -26.32 45.39 -49.53
CA GLY A 118 -26.20 46.85 -49.61
C GLY A 118 -26.78 47.60 -48.39
N LEU A 119 -27.01 46.91 -47.27
CA LEU A 119 -27.47 47.48 -46.01
C LEU A 119 -26.28 48.10 -45.24
N ALA A 120 -25.59 49.04 -45.88
CA ALA A 120 -24.85 50.08 -45.16
C ALA A 120 -25.84 51.20 -44.85
N ALA A 121 -25.76 51.72 -43.62
CA ALA A 121 -26.70 52.65 -43.02
C ALA A 121 -27.08 53.85 -43.90
#